data_AF-A0A3E5HMB1-F1
#
_entry.id   AF-A0A3E5HMB1-F1
#
_cell.length_a   1.000
_cell.length_b   1.000
_cell.length_c   1.000
_cell.angle_alpha   90.00
_cell.angle_beta   90.00
_cell.angle_gamma   90.00
#
_symmetry.space_group_name_H-M   'P 1'
#
loop_
_entity.id
_entity.type
_entity.pdbx_description
1 polymer ?
#
loop_
_entity_poly.entity_id
_entity_poly.type
_entity_poly.pdbx_seq_one_letter_code
_entity_poly.pdbx_strand_id
1 'polypeptide(L)'
;MSRKVEHEFSEATREYLERIPAVEKVGKTRITYAAWFRREALRRYRRGERPSAIFSAYGIGPDVIGGKRIERCMHRWRNGPQDLDVAEGTPQGVIEQLERRCGLMRDELDAMRESLDRIRGLLSECPAPPRRRTPRPTSSPDDIDGRRTDSVRQ
;
A
#
# COMPACT_ATOMS: atom_id res chain seq x y z
N MET A 1 -1.36 -21.89 37.67
CA MET A 1 -0.26 -21.13 37.03
C MET A 1 -0.64 -20.85 35.58
N SER A 2 -1.17 -19.67 35.27
CA SER A 2 -1.65 -19.35 33.91
C SER A 2 -0.46 -19.13 32.98
N ARG A 3 -0.35 -19.96 31.93
CA ARG A 3 0.62 -19.76 30.83
C ARG A 3 0.40 -18.36 30.25
N LYS A 4 1.38 -17.45 30.39
CA LYS A 4 1.42 -16.22 29.59
C LYS A 4 1.65 -16.64 28.15
N VAL A 5 0.60 -16.69 27.35
CA VAL A 5 0.74 -16.77 25.90
C VAL A 5 1.24 -15.40 25.46
N GLU A 6 2.55 -15.28 25.24
CA GLU A 6 3.11 -14.12 24.56
C GLU A 6 2.61 -14.16 23.11
N HIS A 7 1.67 -13.27 22.78
CA HIS A 7 1.18 -13.13 21.42
C HIS A 7 2.25 -12.41 20.60
N GLU A 8 3.14 -13.17 19.99
CA GLU A 8 4.05 -12.66 18.97
C GLU A 8 3.26 -12.19 17.75
N PHE A 9 3.76 -11.14 17.09
CA PHE A 9 3.18 -10.65 15.84
C PHE A 9 3.65 -11.51 14.66
N SER A 10 2.69 -11.98 13.85
CA SER A 10 2.96 -12.58 12.55
C SER A 10 3.76 -11.62 11.65
N GLU A 11 4.55 -12.15 10.73
CA GLU A 11 5.33 -11.35 9.76
C GLU A 11 4.45 -10.40 8.96
N ALA A 12 3.33 -10.89 8.43
CA ALA A 12 2.37 -10.07 7.69
C ALA A 12 1.80 -8.93 8.55
N THR A 13 1.54 -9.17 9.84
CA THR A 13 1.07 -8.13 10.75
C THR A 13 2.15 -7.09 11.03
N ARG A 14 3.42 -7.53 11.16
CA ARG A 14 4.55 -6.61 11.36
C ARG A 14 4.76 -5.71 10.17
N GLU A 15 4.79 -6.28 8.96
CA GLU A 15 4.93 -5.54 7.71
C GLU A 15 3.79 -4.54 7.53
N TYR A 16 2.55 -4.95 7.81
CA TYR A 16 1.40 -4.03 7.80
C TYR A 16 1.58 -2.87 8.78
N LEU A 17 1.96 -3.15 10.03
CA LEU A 17 2.16 -2.12 11.05
C LEU A 17 3.32 -1.17 10.72
N GLU A 18 4.41 -1.67 10.11
CA GLU A 18 5.55 -0.86 9.66
C GLU A 18 5.14 0.15 8.58
N ARG A 19 4.13 -0.19 7.76
CA ARG A 19 3.55 0.73 6.77
C ARG A 19 2.62 1.79 7.37
N ILE A 20 2.42 1.89 8.67
CA ILE A 20 1.53 2.90 9.28
C ILE A 20 2.35 4.04 9.91
N PRO A 21 2.08 5.33 9.62
CA PRO A 21 2.94 6.43 10.06
C PRO A 21 2.90 6.66 11.58
N ALA A 22 1.86 6.17 12.26
CA ALA A 22 1.73 6.20 13.71
C ALA A 22 2.70 5.22 14.42
N VAL A 23 3.27 4.27 13.68
CA VAL A 23 4.18 3.25 14.18
C VAL A 23 5.59 3.57 13.69
N GLU A 24 6.53 3.61 14.61
CA GLU A 24 7.93 3.89 14.31
C GLU A 24 8.72 2.61 14.08
N LYS A 25 8.52 1.60 14.94
CA LYS A 25 9.19 0.32 14.83
C LYS A 25 8.33 -0.79 15.40
N VAL A 26 8.36 -1.94 14.74
CA VAL A 26 7.69 -3.16 15.21
C VAL A 26 8.73 -4.24 15.47
N GLY A 27 8.74 -4.77 16.69
CA GLY A 27 9.47 -5.99 17.03
C GLY A 27 8.53 -7.18 17.10
N LYS A 28 9.06 -8.37 17.42
CA LYS A 28 8.26 -9.60 17.58
C LYS A 28 7.10 -9.46 18.57
N THR A 29 7.31 -8.72 19.65
CA THR A 29 6.32 -8.55 20.72
C THR A 29 6.08 -7.08 21.12
N ARG A 30 6.87 -6.13 20.63
CA ARG A 30 6.79 -4.72 21.06
C ARG A 30 6.55 -3.81 19.87
N ILE A 31 5.78 -2.75 20.09
CA ILE A 31 5.53 -1.69 19.11
C ILE A 31 6.04 -0.40 19.73
N THR A 32 6.90 0.29 18.99
CA THR A 32 7.31 1.66 19.28
C THR A 32 6.43 2.59 18.47
N TYR A 33 5.74 3.47 19.17
CA TYR A 33 4.82 4.44 18.56
C TYR A 33 5.52 5.77 18.35
N ALA A 34 5.25 6.39 17.22
CA ALA A 34 5.76 7.70 16.90
C ALA A 34 5.34 8.72 17.97
N ALA A 35 6.25 9.62 18.35
CA ALA A 35 5.99 10.61 19.40
C ALA A 35 4.83 11.57 19.05
N TRP A 36 4.67 11.91 17.77
CA TRP A 36 3.52 12.71 17.30
C TRP A 36 2.19 12.01 17.55
N PHE A 37 2.14 10.69 17.31
CA PHE A 37 0.92 9.91 17.49
C PHE A 37 0.58 9.79 18.97
N ARG A 38 1.58 9.58 19.83
CA ARG A 38 1.41 9.58 21.29
C ARG A 38 0.73 10.88 21.77
N ARG A 39 1.23 12.03 21.33
CA ARG A 39 0.66 13.35 21.70
C ARG A 39 -0.75 13.54 21.18
N GLU A 40 -0.99 13.21 19.91
CA GLU A 40 -2.32 13.32 19.31
C GLU A 40 -3.34 12.39 19.97
N ALA A 41 -2.93 11.16 20.30
CA ALA A 41 -3.76 10.20 21.01
C ALA A 41 -4.11 10.71 22.43
N LEU A 42 -3.14 11.25 23.17
CA LEU A 42 -3.40 11.86 24.47
C LEU A 42 -4.33 13.09 24.36
N ARG A 43 -4.14 13.93 23.33
CA ARG A 43 -4.99 15.10 23.06
C ARG A 43 -6.43 14.71 22.82
N ARG A 44 -6.69 13.73 21.95
CA ARG A 44 -8.05 13.21 21.68
C ARG A 44 -8.67 12.51 22.88
N TYR A 45 -7.87 11.74 23.61
CA TYR A 45 -8.32 11.08 24.83
C TYR A 45 -8.78 12.09 25.90
N ARG A 46 -8.06 13.21 26.06
CA ARG A 46 -8.45 14.32 26.95
C ARG A 46 -9.77 14.99 26.51
N ARG A 47 -10.14 14.91 25.23
CA ARG A 47 -11.44 15.37 24.71
C ARG A 47 -12.57 14.37 24.94
N GLY A 48 -12.30 13.21 25.53
CA GLY A 48 -13.28 12.17 25.82
C GLY A 48 -13.41 11.08 24.75
N GLU A 49 -12.56 11.09 23.71
CA GLU A 49 -12.57 10.02 22.72
C GLU A 49 -12.04 8.70 23.31
N ARG A 50 -12.70 7.59 22.94
CA ARG A 50 -12.31 6.25 23.42
C ARG A 50 -10.97 5.83 22.80
N PRO A 51 -10.03 5.24 23.57
CA PRO A 51 -8.75 4.75 23.05
C PRO A 51 -8.87 3.89 21.79
N SER A 52 -9.81 2.95 21.78
CA SER A 52 -10.02 2.07 20.63
C SER A 52 -10.42 2.82 19.36
N ALA A 53 -11.20 3.91 19.47
CA ALA A 53 -11.60 4.75 18.35
C ALA A 53 -10.42 5.57 17.81
N ILE A 54 -9.63 6.15 18.71
CA ILE A 54 -8.43 6.90 18.35
C ILE A 54 -7.47 6.02 17.55
N PHE A 55 -7.17 4.83 18.04
CA PHE A 55 -6.24 3.90 17.37
C PHE A 55 -6.81 3.35 16.05
N SER A 56 -8.13 3.11 15.98
CA SER A 56 -8.78 2.66 14.73
C SER A 56 -8.70 3.72 13.63
N ALA A 57 -8.76 5.02 13.97
CA ALA A 57 -8.63 6.11 13.00
C ALA A 57 -7.28 6.13 12.26
N TYR A 58 -6.25 5.47 12.81
CA TYR A 58 -4.92 5.36 12.20
C TYR A 58 -4.60 3.94 11.70
N GLY A 59 -5.60 3.06 11.59
CA GLY A 59 -5.43 1.69 11.08
C GLY A 59 -4.76 0.72 12.05
N ILE A 60 -4.60 1.11 13.32
CA ILE A 60 -4.00 0.29 14.41
C ILE A 60 -5.05 -0.06 15.47
N GLY A 61 -6.27 -0.38 15.02
CA GLY A 61 -7.43 -0.64 15.87
C GLY A 61 -7.30 -1.91 16.73
N PRO A 62 -8.33 -2.18 17.57
CA PRO A 62 -8.35 -3.34 18.46
C PRO A 62 -8.27 -4.68 17.73
N ASP A 63 -8.66 -4.74 16.46
CA ASP A 63 -8.59 -5.97 15.65
C ASP A 63 -7.16 -6.36 15.28
N VAL A 64 -6.26 -5.38 15.17
CA VAL A 64 -4.86 -5.60 14.77
C VAL A 64 -3.97 -5.82 15.97
N ILE A 65 -4.04 -4.93 16.96
CA ILE A 65 -3.14 -4.94 18.12
C ILE A 65 -3.81 -5.42 19.41
N GLY A 66 -5.13 -5.57 19.45
CA GLY A 66 -5.87 -6.01 20.64
C GLY A 66 -6.24 -4.85 21.58
N GLY A 67 -7.52 -4.77 21.95
CA GLY A 67 -8.05 -3.74 22.85
C GLY A 67 -7.29 -3.62 24.19
N LYS A 68 -6.93 -4.74 24.82
CA LYS A 68 -6.13 -4.72 26.07
C LYS A 68 -4.73 -4.13 25.90
N ARG A 69 -4.14 -4.18 24.69
CA ARG A 69 -2.85 -3.52 24.44
C ARG A 69 -3.05 -2.02 24.31
N ILE A 70 -4.11 -1.58 23.63
CA ILE A 70 -4.47 -0.17 23.49
C ILE A 70 -4.69 0.47 24.87
N GLU A 71 -5.55 -0.12 25.69
CA GLU A 71 -5.84 0.40 27.04
C GLU A 71 -4.57 0.49 27.90
N ARG A 72 -3.72 -0.54 27.89
CA ARG A 72 -2.44 -0.51 28.61
C ARG A 72 -1.48 0.56 28.07
N CYS A 73 -1.43 0.79 26.75
CA CYS A 73 -0.62 1.86 26.17
C CYS A 73 -1.07 3.22 26.66
N MET A 74 -2.38 3.50 26.57
CA MET A 74 -2.95 4.77 27.03
C MET A 74 -2.74 5.00 28.52
N HIS A 75 -2.93 3.98 29.35
CA HIS A 75 -2.67 4.07 30.78
C HIS A 75 -1.20 4.43 31.07
N ARG A 76 -0.25 3.79 30.38
CA ARG A 76 1.17 4.11 30.52
C ARG A 76 1.50 5.53 30.07
N TRP A 77 0.97 5.98 28.94
CA TRP A 77 1.23 7.33 28.44
C TRP A 77 0.60 8.42 29.30
N ARG A 78 -0.55 8.14 29.92
CA ARG A 78 -1.19 9.06 30.86
C ARG A 78 -0.41 9.20 32.17
N ASN A 79 0.20 8.12 32.65
CA ASN A 79 0.81 8.04 33.98
C ASN A 79 2.34 8.08 33.97
N GLY A 80 2.97 8.07 32.80
CA GLY A 80 4.42 8.17 32.64
C GLY A 80 4.92 9.63 32.65
N PRO A 81 6.22 9.85 32.90
CA PRO A 81 6.83 11.17 32.77
C PRO A 81 6.68 11.68 31.34
N GLN A 82 6.03 12.84 31.17
CA GLN A 82 5.81 13.50 29.87
C GLN A 82 7.11 14.08 29.27
N ASP A 83 8.19 14.11 30.05
CA ASP A 83 9.43 14.85 29.73
C ASP A 83 10.38 14.14 28.75
N LEU A 84 10.10 12.91 28.32
CA LEU A 84 10.90 12.26 27.27
C LEU A 84 10.52 12.72 25.85
N ASP A 85 9.47 13.54 25.70
CA ASP A 85 8.93 13.96 24.41
C ASP A 85 9.51 15.28 23.84
N VAL A 86 10.42 15.96 24.54
CA VAL A 86 10.90 17.30 24.12
C VAL A 86 11.78 17.25 22.85
N ALA A 87 12.53 16.18 22.62
CA ALA A 87 13.34 16.03 21.41
C ALA A 87 12.58 15.33 20.26
N GLU A 88 11.79 14.30 20.57
CA GLU A 88 11.17 13.39 19.58
C GLU A 88 9.78 13.87 19.13
N GLY A 89 9.12 14.74 19.92
CA GLY A 89 7.83 15.36 19.60
C GLY A 89 7.95 16.74 18.94
N THR A 90 9.12 17.21 18.53
CA THR A 90 9.17 18.49 17.79
C THR A 90 8.46 18.31 16.44
N PRO A 91 7.77 19.33 15.89
CA PRO A 91 7.29 19.30 14.51
C PRO A 91 8.40 18.86 13.53
N GLN A 92 9.63 19.24 13.83
CA GLN A 92 10.83 18.85 13.08
C GLN A 92 11.10 17.34 13.11
N GLY A 93 11.04 16.68 14.28
CA GLY A 93 11.22 15.23 14.36
C GLY A 93 10.13 14.45 13.61
N VAL A 94 8.91 14.99 13.56
CA VAL A 94 7.81 14.42 12.75
C VAL A 94 8.09 14.55 11.26
N ILE A 95 8.53 15.75 10.84
CA ILE A 95 8.88 16.02 9.44
C ILE A 95 10.04 15.11 9.02
N GLU A 96 11.09 15.00 9.83
CA GLU A 96 12.25 14.16 9.54
C GLU A 96 11.87 12.67 9.46
N GLN A 97 11.00 12.19 10.34
CA GLN A 97 10.47 10.83 10.29
C GLN A 97 9.65 10.60 9.01
N LEU A 98 8.81 11.56 8.64
CA LEU A 98 7.99 11.50 7.42
C LEU A 98 8.87 11.54 6.16
N GLU A 99 9.88 12.40 6.14
CA GLU A 99 10.84 12.54 5.04
C GLU A 99 11.66 11.28 4.84
N ARG A 100 12.20 10.69 5.92
CA ARG A 100 12.90 9.38 5.88
C ARG A 100 12.01 8.32 5.23
N ARG A 101 10.74 8.30 5.61
CA ARG A 101 9.79 7.30 5.13
C ARG A 101 9.31 7.55 3.70
N CYS A 102 9.11 8.82 3.32
CA CYS A 102 8.91 9.20 1.93
C CYS A 102 10.14 8.87 1.06
N GLY A 103 11.34 8.91 1.63
CA GLY A 103 12.58 8.41 1.00
C GLY A 103 12.44 6.94 0.61
N LEU A 104 12.17 6.06 1.58
CA LEU A 104 12.03 4.62 1.33
C LEU A 104 10.97 4.29 0.26
N MET A 105 9.84 5.00 0.28
CA MET A 105 8.77 4.79 -0.71
C MET A 105 9.15 5.31 -2.10
N ARG A 106 9.95 6.37 -2.19
CA ARG A 106 10.51 6.83 -3.47
C ARG A 106 11.50 5.81 -4.02
N ASP A 107 12.40 5.29 -3.18
CA ASP A 107 13.38 4.28 -3.59
C ASP A 107 12.67 3.01 -4.13
N GLU A 108 11.59 2.59 -3.48
CA GLU A 108 10.76 1.47 -3.95
C GLU A 108 10.10 1.75 -5.30
N LEU A 109 9.56 2.96 -5.50
CA LEU A 109 8.97 3.37 -6.79
C LEU A 109 10.02 3.45 -7.90
N ASP A 110 11.23 3.90 -7.60
CA ASP A 110 12.34 3.93 -8.56
C ASP A 110 12.77 2.51 -8.94
N ALA A 111 12.89 1.60 -7.97
CA ALA A 111 13.17 0.18 -8.23
C ALA A 111 12.08 -0.50 -9.07
N MET A 112 10.81 -0.17 -8.83
CA MET A 112 9.69 -0.62 -9.67
C MET A 112 9.81 -0.07 -11.09
N ARG A 113 10.15 1.22 -11.24
CA ARG A 113 10.30 1.84 -12.56
C ARG A 113 11.42 1.20 -13.36
N GLU A 114 12.57 0.96 -12.76
CA GLU A 114 13.67 0.23 -13.40
C GLU A 114 13.25 -1.18 -13.85
N SER A 115 12.43 -1.85 -13.04
CA SER A 115 11.92 -3.18 -13.38
C SER A 115 10.98 -3.14 -14.59
N LEU A 116 10.15 -2.10 -14.71
CA LEU A 116 9.32 -1.88 -15.89
C LEU A 116 10.15 -1.54 -17.13
N ASP A 117 11.20 -0.74 -16.99
CA ASP A 117 12.11 -0.42 -18.11
C ASP A 117 12.84 -1.68 -18.60
N ARG A 118 13.25 -2.57 -17.69
CA ARG A 118 13.79 -3.89 -18.04
C ARG A 118 12.78 -4.72 -18.84
N ILE A 119 11.54 -4.84 -18.36
CA ILE A 119 10.48 -5.59 -19.07
C ILE A 119 10.20 -4.97 -20.44
N ARG A 120 10.15 -3.64 -20.53
CA ARG A 120 9.95 -2.91 -21.78
C ARG A 120 11.08 -3.19 -22.78
N GLY A 121 12.33 -3.26 -22.32
CA GLY A 121 13.48 -3.65 -23.13
C GLY A 121 13.30 -5.04 -23.74
N LEU A 122 12.95 -6.04 -22.92
CA LEU A 122 12.70 -7.41 -23.37
C LEU A 122 11.57 -7.48 -24.42
N LEU A 123 10.48 -6.73 -24.22
CA LEU A 123 9.39 -6.68 -25.18
C LEU A 123 9.79 -5.96 -26.49
N SER A 124 10.75 -5.04 -26.44
CA SER A 124 11.26 -4.32 -27.62
C SER A 124 12.23 -5.16 -28.45
N GLU A 125 12.92 -6.12 -27.82
CA GLU A 125 13.83 -7.08 -28.47
C GLU A 125 13.10 -8.28 -29.09
N CYS A 126 11.79 -8.42 -28.85
CA CYS A 126 10.99 -9.47 -29.47
C CYS A 126 10.98 -9.25 -31.00
N PRO A 127 11.59 -10.16 -31.80
CA PRO A 127 11.55 -10.02 -33.25
C PRO A 127 10.10 -10.10 -33.71
N ALA A 128 9.68 -9.12 -34.51
CA ALA A 128 8.32 -9.11 -35.05
C ALA A 128 8.03 -10.49 -35.69
N PRO A 129 6.93 -11.17 -35.30
CA PRO A 129 6.64 -12.49 -35.85
C PRO A 129 6.60 -12.38 -37.37
N PRO A 130 7.13 -13.38 -38.10
CA PRO A 130 7.20 -13.31 -39.55
C PRO A 130 5.78 -13.06 -40.07
N ARG A 131 5.61 -11.95 -40.81
CA ARG A 131 4.34 -11.63 -41.47
C ARG A 131 3.97 -12.85 -42.32
N ARG A 132 2.91 -13.58 -41.94
CA ARG A 132 2.32 -14.59 -42.83
C ARG A 132 1.97 -13.83 -44.10
N ARG A 133 2.61 -14.17 -45.22
CA ARG A 133 2.19 -13.69 -46.53
C ARG A 133 0.76 -14.19 -46.70
N THR A 134 -0.21 -13.30 -46.49
CA THR A 134 -1.58 -13.59 -46.90
C THR A 134 -1.54 -13.69 -48.43
N PRO A 135 -2.02 -14.79 -49.03
CA PRO A 135 -2.08 -14.89 -50.48
C PRO A 135 -2.92 -13.72 -51.01
N ARG A 136 -2.39 -13.05 -52.05
CA ARG A 136 -3.09 -11.98 -52.75
C ARG A 136 -4.39 -12.55 -53.30
N PRO A 137 -5.57 -11.94 -53.06
CA PRO A 137 -6.79 -12.40 -53.70
C PRO A 137 -6.61 -12.19 -55.21
N THR A 138 -6.53 -13.30 -55.95
CA THR A 138 -6.56 -13.34 -57.40
C THR A 138 -8.02 -13.19 -57.83
N SER A 139 -8.58 -11.99 -57.63
CA SER A 139 -9.88 -11.65 -58.19
C SER A 139 -9.62 -10.81 -59.44
N SER A 140 -9.54 -11.47 -60.59
CA SER A 140 -9.63 -10.79 -61.89
C SER A 140 -11.07 -10.28 -62.06
N PRO A 141 -11.31 -9.05 -62.52
CA PRO A 141 -12.66 -8.47 -62.53
C PRO A 141 -13.61 -8.99 -63.62
N ASP A 142 -13.21 -9.99 -64.42
CA ASP A 142 -13.90 -10.30 -65.68
C ASP A 142 -14.95 -11.43 -65.62
N ASP A 143 -15.20 -12.04 -64.46
CA ASP A 143 -16.21 -13.12 -64.32
C ASP A 143 -17.54 -12.65 -63.70
N ILE A 144 -18.06 -11.51 -64.14
CA ILE A 144 -19.50 -11.22 -64.03
C ILE A 144 -20.03 -11.00 -65.45
N ASP A 145 -20.26 -12.12 -66.16
CA ASP A 145 -21.07 -12.12 -67.38
C ASP A 145 -22.52 -11.83 -66.98
N GLY A 146 -22.84 -10.54 -66.93
CA GLY A 146 -24.21 -10.06 -66.92
C GLY A 146 -24.85 -10.32 -68.28
N ARG A 147 -25.63 -11.40 -68.40
CA ARG A 147 -26.70 -11.49 -69.42
C ARG A 147 -28.03 -11.93 -68.84
N ARG A 148 -28.85 -10.89 -68.64
CA ARG A 148 -30.25 -10.74 -69.08
C ARG A 148 -31.26 -11.76 -68.54
N THR A 149 -31.93 -11.36 -67.46
CA THR A 149 -33.39 -11.47 -67.39
C THR A 149 -33.98 -10.17 -67.91
N ASP A 150 -34.63 -10.19 -69.09
CA ASP A 150 -35.85 -9.42 -69.38
C ASP A 150 -36.33 -9.57 -70.85
N SER A 151 -37.50 -10.19 -71.01
CA SER A 151 -38.55 -9.92 -72.00
C SER A 151 -39.76 -10.74 -71.55
N VAL A 152 -40.74 -10.15 -70.85
CA VAL A 152 -41.84 -9.30 -71.34
C VAL A 152 -42.71 -9.99 -72.41
N ARG A 153 -43.96 -10.25 -71.98
CA ARG A 153 -45.21 -10.59 -72.70
C ARG A 153 -45.33 -10.08 -74.14
N GLN A 154 -45.77 -10.95 -75.07
CA GLN A 154 -47.17 -11.12 -75.53
C GLN A 154 -47.27 -12.35 -76.43
#